data_AF-A0A0G4IWM3-F1
#
_entry.id   AF-A0A0G4IWM3-F1
#
_cell.length_a   1.000
_cell.length_b   1.000
_cell.length_c   1.000
_cell.angle_alpha   90.00
_cell.angle_beta   90.00
_cell.angle_gamma   90.00
#
_symmetry.space_group_name_H-M   'P 1'
#
loop_
_entity.id
_entity.type
_entity.pdbx_description
1 polymer ?
#
loop_
_entity_poly.entity_id
_entity_poly.type
_entity_poly.pdbx_seq_one_letter_code
_entity_poly.pdbx_strand_id
1 'polypeptide(L)'
;MASNDQLTDRQQREVQDFLQKQQQVALVQQAISKLTDICWDKCLDKHPGSSLSNRESTCLTQCAQRYLDTSAFVMNQLVQKNA
;
A
#
# COMPACT_ATOMS: atom_id res chain seq x y z
N MET A 1 39.97 -10.29 22.60
CA MET A 1 39.04 -9.15 22.43
C MET A 1 38.15 -9.36 21.20
N ALA A 2 37.45 -10.51 21.08
CA ALA A 2 36.68 -10.91 19.88
C ALA A 2 35.16 -10.95 20.11
N SER A 3 34.69 -10.44 21.25
CA SER A 3 33.29 -10.64 21.68
C SER A 3 32.38 -9.46 21.37
N ASN A 4 32.90 -8.27 21.03
CA ASN A 4 32.08 -7.09 20.75
C ASN A 4 31.56 -7.04 19.30
N ASP A 5 32.34 -7.58 18.35
CA ASP A 5 32.05 -7.53 16.91
C ASP A 5 30.87 -8.43 16.52
N GLN A 6 30.79 -9.63 17.10
CA GLN A 6 29.72 -10.60 16.82
C GLN A 6 28.33 -10.17 17.37
N LEU A 7 28.29 -9.30 18.39
CA LEU A 7 27.06 -8.73 18.93
C LEU A 7 26.51 -7.64 17.99
N THR A 8 27.39 -6.78 17.45
CA THR A 8 27.03 -5.72 16.51
C THR A 8 26.49 -6.29 15.19
N ASP A 9 27.07 -7.37 14.66
CA ASP A 9 26.60 -8.03 13.43
C ASP A 9 25.19 -8.63 13.56
N ARG A 10 24.88 -9.23 14.72
CA ARG A 10 23.55 -9.80 14.99
C ARG A 10 22.51 -8.70 15.13
N GLN A 11 22.82 -7.65 15.87
CA GLN A 11 21.97 -6.47 16.02
C GLN A 11 21.72 -5.77 14.68
N GLN A 12 22.73 -5.67 13.82
CA GLN A 12 22.59 -5.05 12.50
C GLN A 12 21.64 -5.83 11.59
N ARG A 13 21.69 -7.17 11.61
CA ARG A 13 20.72 -8.01 10.88
C ARG A 13 19.30 -7.87 11.43
N GLU A 14 19.12 -7.87 12.74
CA GLU A 14 17.81 -7.67 13.37
C GLU A 14 17.20 -6.31 13.02
N VAL A 15 18.01 -5.25 13.03
CA VAL A 15 17.59 -3.91 12.61
C VAL A 15 17.23 -3.88 11.13
N GLN A 16 18.03 -4.52 10.26
CA GLN A 16 17.72 -4.61 8.83
C GLN A 16 16.40 -5.32 8.57
N ASP A 17 16.17 -6.46 9.22
CA ASP A 17 14.92 -7.22 9.12
C ASP A 17 13.72 -6.41 9.63
N PHE A 18 13.90 -5.70 10.75
CA PHE A 18 12.87 -4.81 11.28
C PHE A 18 12.54 -3.68 10.30
N LEU A 19 13.55 -3.02 9.73
CA LEU A 19 13.38 -1.94 8.77
C LEU A 19 12.66 -2.42 7.50
N GLN A 20 13.01 -3.60 6.97
CA GLN A 20 12.34 -4.19 5.82
C GLN A 20 10.85 -4.44 6.10
N LYS A 21 10.52 -4.98 7.27
CA LYS A 21 9.13 -5.20 7.69
C LYS A 21 8.36 -3.88 7.80
N GLN A 22 8.95 -2.88 8.45
CA GLN A 22 8.33 -1.55 8.57
C GLN A 22 8.13 -0.88 7.21
N GLN A 23 9.09 -1.04 6.29
CA GLN A 23 8.97 -0.52 4.94
C GLN A 23 7.78 -1.14 4.20
N GLN A 24 7.60 -2.46 4.29
CA GLN A 24 6.45 -3.14 3.68
C GLN A 24 5.11 -2.63 4.25
N VAL A 25 5.03 -2.46 5.57
CA VAL A 25 3.84 -1.89 6.23
C VAL A 25 3.57 -0.47 5.74
N ALA A 26 4.60 0.37 5.66
CA ALA A 26 4.47 1.74 5.18
C ALA A 26 3.97 1.80 3.72
N LEU A 27 4.45 0.91 2.84
CA LEU A 27 3.99 0.83 1.46
C LEU A 27 2.50 0.44 1.38
N VAL A 28 2.07 -0.54 2.18
CA VAL A 28 0.65 -0.92 2.25
C VAL A 28 -0.20 0.23 2.80
N GLN A 29 0.26 0.92 3.84
CA GLN A 29 -0.44 2.06 4.41
C GLN A 29 -0.61 3.21 3.39
N GLN A 30 0.42 3.48 2.60
CA GLN A 30 0.36 4.46 1.52
C GLN A 30 -0.66 4.06 0.45
N ALA A 31 -0.68 2.78 0.06
CA ALA A 31 -1.66 2.27 -0.89
C ALA A 31 -3.10 2.39 -0.35
N ILE A 32 -3.33 2.06 0.92
CA ILE A 32 -4.63 2.20 1.59
C ILE A 32 -5.07 3.67 1.60
N SER A 33 -4.19 4.59 1.99
CA SER A 33 -4.50 6.03 2.01
C SER A 33 -4.89 6.51 0.61
N LYS A 34 -4.10 6.15 -0.41
CA LYS A 34 -4.35 6.58 -1.79
C LYS A 34 -5.65 6.04 -2.35
N LEU A 35 -5.95 4.77 -2.09
CA LEU A 35 -7.23 4.15 -2.48
C LEU A 35 -8.41 4.80 -1.77
N THR A 36 -8.26 5.08 -0.47
CA THR A 36 -9.28 5.76 0.33
C THR A 36 -9.60 7.11 -0.27
N ASP A 37 -8.60 7.96 -0.52
CA ASP A 37 -8.80 9.30 -1.08
C ASP A 37 -9.52 9.25 -2.45
N ILE A 38 -9.02 8.42 -3.36
CA ILE A 38 -9.56 8.33 -4.73
C ILE A 38 -10.99 7.78 -4.72
N CYS A 39 -11.23 6.72 -3.96
CA CYS A 39 -12.53 6.06 -3.96
C CYS A 39 -13.56 6.82 -3.13
N TRP A 40 -13.12 7.57 -2.11
CA TRP A 40 -13.97 8.52 -1.39
C TRP A 40 -14.57 9.55 -2.36
N ASP A 41 -13.73 10.25 -3.11
CA ASP A 41 -14.17 11.30 -4.04
C ASP A 41 -15.07 10.77 -5.17
N LYS A 42 -14.93 9.50 -5.54
CA LYS A 42 -15.68 8.88 -6.64
C LYS A 42 -17.00 8.24 -6.22
N CYS A 43 -17.04 7.66 -5.02
CA CYS A 43 -18.11 6.75 -4.64
C CYS A 43 -19.02 7.27 -3.52
N LEU A 44 -18.59 8.29 -2.78
CA LEU A 44 -19.37 8.82 -1.66
C LEU A 44 -19.91 10.21 -1.97
N ASP A 45 -21.16 10.44 -1.58
CA ASP A 45 -21.79 11.76 -1.64
C ASP A 45 -21.23 12.67 -0.54
N LYS A 46 -21.42 14.00 -0.67
CA LYS A 46 -20.90 15.01 0.29
C LYS A 46 -21.36 14.80 1.74
N HIS A 47 -22.41 14.01 1.95
CA HIS A 47 -22.95 13.65 3.26
C HIS A 47 -23.15 12.13 3.33
N PRO A 48 -22.09 11.36 3.62
CA PRO A 48 -22.22 9.92 3.78
C PRO A 48 -23.13 9.62 4.97
N GLY A 49 -23.99 8.62 4.82
CA GLY A 49 -24.81 8.12 5.93
C GLY A 49 -23.95 7.46 7.02
N SER A 50 -24.58 7.01 8.11
CA SER A 50 -23.91 6.27 9.19
C SER A 50 -23.36 4.90 8.76
N SER A 51 -23.70 4.44 7.55
CA SER A 51 -23.28 3.18 6.97
C SER A 51 -23.21 3.30 5.45
N LEU A 52 -22.34 2.49 4.84
CA LEU A 52 -22.29 2.36 3.38
C LEU A 52 -23.58 1.70 2.87
N SER A 53 -24.26 2.37 1.94
CA SER A 53 -25.32 1.78 1.15
C SER A 53 -24.78 0.68 0.23
N ASN A 54 -25.66 -0.19 -0.27
CA ASN A 54 -25.28 -1.23 -1.23
C ASN A 54 -24.62 -0.65 -2.49
N ARG A 55 -25.05 0.54 -2.92
CA ARG A 55 -24.49 1.24 -4.08
C ARG A 55 -23.07 1.73 -3.80
N GLU A 56 -22.84 2.36 -2.66
CA GLU A 56 -21.52 2.84 -2.24
C GLU A 56 -20.55 1.67 -2.06
N SER A 57 -20.96 0.60 -1.38
CA SER A 57 -20.15 -0.61 -1.20
C SER A 57 -19.74 -1.26 -2.54
N THR A 58 -20.69 -1.35 -3.47
CA THR A 58 -20.41 -1.85 -4.84
C THR A 58 -19.45 -0.92 -5.58
N CYS A 59 -19.65 0.39 -5.51
CA CYS A 59 -18.77 1.38 -6.14
C CYS A 59 -17.35 1.30 -5.57
N LEU A 60 -17.19 1.24 -4.25
CA LEU A 60 -15.88 1.16 -3.58
C LEU A 60 -15.11 -0.10 -4.00
N THR A 61 -15.80 -1.25 -4.07
CA THR A 61 -15.23 -2.51 -4.54
C THR A 61 -14.70 -2.38 -5.96
N GLN A 62 -15.52 -1.82 -6.87
CA GLN A 62 -15.12 -1.62 -8.26
C GLN A 62 -14.01 -0.58 -8.39
N CYS A 63 -14.07 0.52 -7.64
CA CYS A 63 -13.06 1.58 -7.66
C CYS A 63 -11.68 1.03 -7.27
N ALA A 64 -11.59 0.31 -6.15
CA ALA A 64 -10.33 -0.28 -5.70
C ALA A 64 -9.78 -1.29 -6.72
N GLN A 65 -10.62 -2.17 -7.25
CA GLN A 65 -10.21 -3.15 -8.26
C GLN A 65 -9.69 -2.46 -9.53
N ARG A 66 -10.43 -1.50 -10.07
CA ARG A 66 -10.03 -0.75 -11.28
C ARG A 66 -8.75 0.05 -11.07
N TYR A 67 -8.55 0.64 -9.88
CA TYR A 67 -7.31 1.35 -9.57
C TYR A 67 -6.11 0.40 -9.58
N LEU A 68 -6.23 -0.77 -8.94
CA LEU A 68 -5.17 -1.77 -8.91
C LEU A 68 -4.87 -2.32 -10.32
N ASP A 69 -5.91 -2.67 -11.09
CA ASP A 69 -5.78 -3.14 -12.47
C ASP A 69 -5.05 -2.12 -13.35
N THR A 70 -5.44 -0.85 -13.26
CA THR A 70 -4.83 0.24 -14.03
C THR A 70 -3.39 0.49 -13.59
N SER A 71 -3.12 0.48 -12.28
CA SER A 71 -1.78 0.66 -11.73
C SER A 71 -0.84 -0.44 -12.21
N ALA A 72 -1.28 -1.71 -12.17
CA ALA A 72 -0.51 -2.84 -12.67
C ALA A 72 -0.26 -2.74 -14.18
N PHE A 73 -1.27 -2.35 -14.96
CA PHE A 73 -1.11 -2.13 -16.40
C PHE A 73 -0.05 -1.06 -16.70
N VAL A 74 -0.13 0.10 -16.05
CA VAL A 74 0.83 1.19 -16.24
C VAL A 74 2.24 0.75 -15.84
N MET A 75 2.40 0.09 -14.69
CA MET A 75 3.69 -0.40 -14.23
C MET A 75 4.30 -1.40 -15.20
N ASN A 76 3.51 -2.36 -15.69
CA ASN A 76 3.97 -3.32 -16.69
C ASN A 76 4.44 -2.61 -17.97
N GLN A 77 3.71 -1.60 -18.44
CA GLN A 77 4.11 -0.80 -19.61
C GLN A 77 5.42 -0.04 -19.39
N LEU A 78 5.64 0.51 -18.19
CA LEU A 78 6.88 1.22 -17.86
C LEU A 78 8.08 0.27 -17.77
N VAL A 79 7.91 -0.91 -17.17
CA VAL A 79 8.98 -1.92 -17.11
C VAL A 79 9.36 -2.40 -18.51
N GLN A 80 8.37 -2.67 -19.37
CA GLN A 80 8.61 -3.12 -20.75
C GLN A 80 9.28 -2.06 -21.63
N LYS A 81 9.02 -0.76 -21.39
CA LYS A 81 9.64 0.34 -22.15
C LYS A 81 11.07 0.67 -21.70
N ASN A 82 11.45 0.25 -20.50
CA ASN A 82 12.78 0.48 -19.93
C ASN A 82 13.69 -0.76 -20.01
N ALA A 83 13.23 -1.81 -20.71
CA ALA A 83 13.99 -3.03 -21.04
C ALA A 83 14.40 -2.99 -22.51
#